data_AF-A0A933JM59-F1
#
_entry.id   AF-A0A933JM59-F1
#
_cell.length_a   1.000
_cell.length_b   1.000
_cell.length_c   1.000
_cell.angle_alpha   90.00
_cell.angle_beta   90.00
_cell.angle_gamma   90.00
#
_symmetry.space_group_name_H-M   'P 1'
#
loop_
_entity.id
_entity.type
_entity.pdbx_description
1 polymer ?
#
loop_
_entity_poly.entity_id
_entity_poly.type
_entity_poly.pdbx_seq_one_letter_code
_entity_poly.pdbx_strand_id
1 'polypeptide(L)'
;MLRRMIGLGILLLPAVSLAHGGEDHGPPRPAPGATARPGFRVAAAQTENFELVVKYEGQHAGRPLTMRVLLSDYASNRPIEGATVELDFSGPGNVTVQAPATDASGVYEASVTFPKDGTYELVATVTATDVVDLIAVGRVETGVATVETTAEPSRSTGPWGWLEAALFVGMVGGVLTVLWRRRRSRVESAAMLMCAMFMSPRDVRAHGGDDHGDEPHVAAPALGGPIVLAKESQFLLGILTETVAERELRDRVVALGQVMPRSDRHAALFASQPGRVLPGPSGRFPYLGERVKRGQILAVVEASLSATDLAQLGSQRIRAEVRVAQVDAELQQSKRNLERVRSLEGVVATREIQEAEVSLEVAFGAYQQAVRERDLLAPTRGGGLSHFSLASPLDGVVGDTDVSPGEQVDTSRRLFVVFDPAVVWVEARVYEADLGRIERTGDARISVEAYEGASFSGSLFALAPLVDPATRTTKAVFEVPNPDGRLRPGMFAEVLIAAGQPRRALAVPDAALVNLDGKQVVFIHTGPEEFVLREVALGSRDGTYWAVRAGLSAGDRVATQGVHQLRSASR
;
A
#
# COMPACT_ATOMS: atom_id res chain seq x y z
N MET A 1 -50.82 57.20 34.95
CA MET A 1 -50.02 58.18 35.72
C MET A 1 -48.55 57.94 35.38
N LEU A 2 -47.93 58.82 34.59
CA LEU A 2 -46.94 59.83 35.05
C LEU A 2 -45.66 59.12 35.57
N ARG A 3 -44.42 59.32 35.10
CA ARG A 3 -43.74 60.58 34.76
C ARG A 3 -42.24 60.27 34.44
N ARG A 4 -41.70 60.82 33.31
CA ARG A 4 -40.33 61.42 33.11
C ARG A 4 -39.07 60.51 33.29
N MET A 5 -37.93 60.66 32.60
CA MET A 5 -37.38 61.64 31.65
C MET A 5 -36.02 61.11 31.09
N ILE A 6 -35.72 61.43 29.81
CA ILE A 6 -34.42 61.90 29.23
C ILE A 6 -33.20 60.97 29.33
N GLY A 7 -32.41 60.68 28.28
CA GLY A 7 -32.24 61.25 26.94
C GLY A 7 -30.75 61.49 26.68
N LEU A 8 -30.20 61.03 25.54
CA LEU A 8 -29.23 61.73 24.67
C LEU A 8 -28.84 60.81 23.51
N GLY A 9 -29.27 61.18 22.29
CA GLY A 9 -28.76 60.61 21.05
C GLY A 9 -27.62 61.48 20.51
N ILE A 10 -26.59 60.86 19.95
CA ILE A 10 -25.59 61.51 19.10
C ILE A 10 -25.60 60.80 17.75
N LEU A 11 -26.04 61.55 16.75
CA LEU A 11 -25.95 61.29 15.32
C LEU A 11 -24.57 61.78 14.85
N LEU A 12 -23.84 61.00 14.04
CA LEU A 12 -22.72 61.50 13.24
C LEU A 12 -22.87 61.00 11.81
N LEU A 13 -23.02 61.99 10.91
CA LEU A 13 -23.16 61.93 9.46
C LEU A 13 -21.82 61.57 8.77
N PRO A 14 -21.84 61.17 7.48
CA PRO A 14 -20.63 60.85 6.72
C PRO A 14 -19.90 62.13 6.26
N ALA A 15 -18.56 62.08 6.25
CA ALA A 15 -17.71 63.15 5.72
C ALA A 15 -17.56 63.02 4.20
N VAL A 16 -17.86 64.12 3.51
CA VAL A 16 -17.59 64.40 2.09
C VAL A 16 -16.10 64.72 1.94
N SER A 17 -15.37 64.08 1.01
CA SER A 17 -14.02 64.53 0.63
C SER A 17 -14.12 65.55 -0.51
N LEU A 18 -13.68 66.78 -0.25
CA LEU A 18 -13.45 67.80 -1.27
C LEU A 18 -12.14 67.52 -2.02
N ALA A 19 -12.19 67.59 -3.34
CA ALA A 19 -11.03 67.68 -4.22
C ALA A 19 -10.45 69.11 -4.21
N HIS A 20 -9.13 69.23 -4.06
CA HIS A 20 -8.27 70.32 -4.53
C HIS A 20 -7.09 69.59 -5.20
N GLY A 21 -6.47 69.96 -6.32
CA GLY A 21 -6.34 71.23 -7.01
C GLY A 21 -4.86 71.29 -7.45
N GLY A 22 -4.62 71.16 -8.76
CA GLY A 22 -3.34 70.91 -9.43
C GLY A 22 -2.05 71.50 -8.85
N GLU A 23 -1.04 70.64 -8.71
CA GLU A 23 0.38 70.99 -8.70
C GLU A 23 1.07 70.20 -9.83
N ASP A 24 1.61 70.95 -10.79
CA ASP A 24 2.39 70.47 -11.92
C ASP A 24 3.78 70.06 -11.40
N HIS A 25 4.08 68.76 -11.43
CA HIS A 25 5.40 68.24 -11.14
C HIS A 25 6.04 67.80 -12.46
N GLY A 26 7.00 68.59 -12.94
CA GLY A 26 7.91 68.17 -14.01
C GLY A 26 8.59 66.82 -13.68
N PRO A 27 9.09 66.09 -14.69
CA PRO A 27 9.55 64.72 -14.51
C PRO A 27 10.69 64.65 -13.48
N PRO A 28 10.70 63.64 -12.59
CA PRO A 28 11.74 63.50 -11.59
C PRO A 28 13.09 63.22 -12.26
N ARG A 29 14.14 63.93 -11.82
CA ARG A 29 15.52 63.59 -12.20
C ARG A 29 15.85 62.19 -11.67
N PRO A 30 16.55 61.33 -12.45
CA PRO A 30 16.95 60.02 -11.98
C PRO A 30 18.01 60.16 -10.87
N ALA A 31 17.85 59.37 -9.80
CA ALA A 31 18.86 59.23 -8.76
C ALA A 31 20.12 58.54 -9.35
N PRO A 32 21.33 59.00 -9.03
CA PRO A 32 22.54 58.32 -9.47
C PRO A 32 22.76 57.06 -8.63
N GLY A 33 22.73 55.89 -9.28
CA GLY A 33 23.23 54.65 -8.66
C GLY A 33 22.27 53.47 -8.55
N ALA A 34 21.21 53.37 -9.37
CA ALA A 34 20.48 52.12 -9.52
C ALA A 34 21.26 51.15 -10.43
N THR A 35 21.98 50.19 -9.84
CA THR A 35 22.50 49.03 -10.58
C THR A 35 21.34 48.11 -10.93
N ALA A 36 20.89 48.17 -12.19
CA ALA A 36 19.92 47.24 -12.75
C ALA A 36 20.46 45.80 -12.65
N ARG A 37 19.71 44.90 -12.02
CA ARG A 37 19.89 43.46 -12.21
C ARG A 37 19.17 43.08 -13.51
N PRO A 38 19.73 42.22 -14.37
CA PRO A 38 19.02 41.75 -15.55
C PRO A 38 17.82 40.92 -15.10
N GLY A 39 16.61 41.40 -15.37
CA GLY A 39 15.37 40.65 -15.18
C GLY A 39 15.05 39.90 -16.47
N PHE A 40 14.84 38.58 -16.37
CA PHE A 40 14.35 37.79 -17.50
C PHE A 40 12.89 38.15 -17.79
N ARG A 41 12.57 38.34 -19.07
CA ARG A 41 11.21 38.41 -19.59
C ARG A 41 10.77 37.02 -20.00
N VAL A 42 9.48 36.75 -19.83
CA VAL A 42 8.85 35.47 -20.16
C VAL A 42 7.69 35.73 -21.11
N ALA A 43 7.70 35.06 -22.25
CA ALA A 43 6.55 34.97 -23.15
C ALA A 43 6.12 33.50 -23.20
N ALA A 44 4.83 33.20 -23.10
CA ALA A 44 4.34 31.84 -23.02
C ALA A 44 3.07 31.67 -23.85
N ALA A 45 2.96 30.55 -24.53
CA ALA A 45 1.79 30.17 -25.31
C ALA A 45 1.59 28.66 -25.29
N GLN A 46 0.40 28.24 -25.73
CA GLN A 46 0.01 26.84 -25.76
C GLN A 46 -0.91 26.57 -26.96
N THR A 47 -0.84 25.35 -27.46
CA THR A 47 -1.74 24.77 -28.47
C THR A 47 -2.31 23.47 -27.92
N GLU A 48 -3.05 22.72 -28.75
CA GLU A 48 -3.53 21.39 -28.40
C GLU A 48 -2.41 20.36 -28.24
N ASN A 49 -1.25 20.61 -28.85
CA ASN A 49 -0.11 19.68 -28.85
C ASN A 49 1.01 20.12 -27.90
N PHE A 50 1.28 21.43 -27.82
CA PHE A 50 2.49 21.94 -27.18
C PHE A 50 2.22 23.09 -26.22
N GLU A 51 3.04 23.16 -25.18
CA GLU A 51 3.29 24.39 -24.44
C GLU A 51 4.69 24.88 -24.72
N LEU A 52 4.81 26.20 -24.93
CA LEU A 52 6.05 26.85 -25.25
C LEU A 52 6.24 28.06 -24.35
N VAL A 53 7.38 28.11 -23.66
CA VAL A 53 7.80 29.26 -22.85
C VAL A 53 9.13 29.78 -23.41
N VAL A 54 9.22 31.07 -23.70
CA VAL A 54 10.44 31.75 -24.13
C VAL A 54 10.91 32.67 -23.03
N LYS A 55 12.15 32.46 -22.57
CA LYS A 55 12.84 33.32 -21.61
C LYS A 55 13.98 34.05 -22.29
N TYR A 56 14.04 35.36 -22.08
CA TYR A 56 15.05 36.22 -22.68
C TYR A 56 15.34 37.43 -21.79
N GLU A 57 16.55 37.97 -21.86
CA GLU A 57 16.91 39.21 -21.16
C GLU A 57 16.72 40.41 -22.08
N GLY A 58 16.17 41.52 -21.61
CA GLY A 58 16.02 42.72 -22.45
C GLY A 58 17.38 43.23 -22.94
N GLN A 59 17.65 43.18 -24.25
CA GLN A 59 18.83 43.77 -24.88
C GLN A 59 18.47 44.82 -25.95
N HIS A 60 19.43 45.72 -26.20
CA HIS A 60 19.37 46.68 -27.30
C HIS A 60 19.71 46.03 -28.65
N ALA A 61 19.16 46.58 -29.73
CA ALA A 61 19.36 46.17 -31.10
C ALA A 61 20.82 46.19 -31.53
N GLY A 62 21.16 45.30 -32.47
CA GLY A 62 22.52 45.10 -32.95
C GLY A 62 23.43 44.29 -32.01
N ARG A 63 22.93 43.83 -30.86
CA ARG A 63 23.61 42.85 -30.00
C ARG A 63 22.89 41.50 -30.05
N PRO A 64 23.61 40.37 -29.96
CA PRO A 64 23.01 39.05 -29.89
C PRO A 64 22.27 38.87 -28.56
N LEU A 65 20.98 38.59 -28.67
CA LEU A 65 20.10 38.22 -27.56
C LEU A 65 19.94 36.71 -27.52
N THR A 66 20.34 36.09 -26.41
CA THR A 66 20.05 34.68 -26.14
C THR A 66 18.60 34.51 -25.69
N MET A 67 17.89 33.63 -26.38
CA MET A 67 16.54 33.22 -26.05
C MET A 67 16.52 31.74 -25.73
N ARG A 68 16.03 31.39 -24.55
CA ARG A 68 15.81 30.00 -24.14
C ARG A 68 14.35 29.65 -24.34
N VAL A 69 14.10 28.60 -25.11
CA VAL A 69 12.77 28.08 -25.42
C VAL A 69 12.58 26.77 -24.68
N LEU A 70 11.52 26.68 -23.90
CA LEU A 70 11.12 25.48 -23.18
C LEU A 70 9.87 24.92 -23.82
N LEU A 71 10.01 23.72 -24.34
CA LEU A 71 8.98 23.04 -25.10
C LEU A 71 8.56 21.77 -24.38
N SER A 72 7.25 21.63 -24.14
CA SER A 72 6.67 20.41 -23.58
C SER A 72 5.40 20.01 -24.31
N ASP A 73 5.07 18.73 -24.21
CA ASP A 73 3.76 18.20 -24.57
C ASP A 73 2.66 18.83 -23.71
N TYR A 74 1.58 19.28 -24.35
CA TYR A 74 0.48 19.98 -23.67
C TYR A 74 -0.24 19.06 -22.67
N ALA A 75 -0.51 17.81 -23.02
CA ALA A 75 -1.34 16.92 -22.20
C ALA A 75 -0.61 16.34 -20.99
N SER A 76 0.69 16.06 -21.14
CA SER A 76 1.52 15.35 -20.16
C SER A 76 2.57 16.19 -19.46
N ASN A 77 2.77 17.44 -19.89
CA ASN A 77 3.82 18.34 -19.44
C ASN A 77 5.24 17.80 -19.67
N ARG A 78 5.39 16.75 -20.48
CA ARG A 78 6.67 16.10 -20.72
C ARG A 78 7.55 16.98 -21.60
N PRO A 79 8.83 17.20 -21.26
CA PRO A 79 9.76 17.93 -22.12
C PRO A 79 9.90 17.24 -23.49
N ILE A 80 9.90 18.01 -24.58
CA ILE A 80 10.01 17.46 -25.94
C ILE A 80 11.45 17.48 -26.43
N GLU A 81 11.97 16.31 -26.79
CA GLU A 81 13.32 16.14 -27.32
C GLU A 81 13.31 16.02 -28.85
N GLY A 82 14.38 16.50 -29.49
CA GLY A 82 14.60 16.32 -30.93
C GLY A 82 13.64 17.10 -31.84
N ALA A 83 12.94 18.12 -31.33
CA ALA A 83 12.11 18.99 -32.16
C ALA A 83 12.97 19.96 -32.99
N THR A 84 12.45 20.36 -34.14
CA THR A 84 12.93 21.55 -34.84
C THR A 84 12.07 22.73 -34.41
N VAL A 85 12.70 23.75 -33.83
CA VAL A 85 12.02 24.97 -33.37
C VAL A 85 12.54 26.15 -34.17
N GLU A 86 11.67 26.78 -34.94
CA GLU A 86 11.94 27.99 -35.70
C GLU A 86 11.15 29.15 -35.10
N LEU A 87 11.83 30.27 -34.84
CA LEU A 87 11.26 31.46 -34.23
C LEU A 87 11.20 32.57 -35.27
N ASP A 88 9.99 33.00 -35.59
CA ASP A 88 9.68 34.09 -36.51
C ASP A 88 9.28 35.34 -35.73
N PHE A 89 10.07 36.39 -35.88
CA PHE A 89 9.84 37.70 -35.27
C PHE A 89 9.38 38.69 -36.35
N SER A 90 8.13 39.12 -36.27
CA SER A 90 7.54 40.10 -37.18
C SER A 90 7.46 41.49 -36.52
N GLY A 91 8.03 42.52 -37.15
CA GLY A 91 8.12 43.84 -36.53
C GLY A 91 9.00 44.84 -37.31
N PRO A 92 9.76 45.72 -36.62
CA PRO A 92 10.70 46.68 -37.21
C PRO A 92 11.93 46.07 -37.94
N GLY A 93 11.69 45.09 -38.81
CA GLY A 93 12.68 44.27 -39.52
C GLY A 93 12.51 42.81 -39.12
N ASN A 94 11.92 42.00 -40.01
CA ASN A 94 11.63 40.60 -39.69
C ASN A 94 12.92 39.80 -39.48
N VAL A 95 12.90 38.91 -38.49
CA VAL A 95 14.02 38.02 -38.17
C VAL A 95 13.46 36.62 -37.99
N THR A 96 14.12 35.65 -38.61
CA THR A 96 13.82 34.22 -38.42
C THR A 96 15.08 33.52 -37.96
N VAL A 97 14.95 32.64 -36.97
CA VAL A 97 16.08 31.94 -36.35
C VAL A 97 15.66 30.57 -35.86
N GLN A 98 16.52 29.58 -36.07
CA GLN A 98 16.31 28.25 -35.48
C GLN A 98 16.88 28.21 -34.05
N ALA A 99 16.14 27.60 -33.14
CA ALA A 99 16.58 27.30 -31.79
C ALA A 99 17.04 25.83 -31.74
N PRO A 100 18.36 25.54 -31.85
CA PRO A 100 18.86 24.19 -31.67
C PRO A 100 18.60 23.64 -30.26
N ALA A 101 18.46 22.32 -30.16
CA ALA A 101 18.34 21.63 -28.89
C ALA A 101 19.62 21.78 -28.05
N THR A 102 19.45 21.86 -26.73
CA THR A 102 20.55 21.85 -25.76
C THR A 102 20.72 20.46 -25.14
N ASP A 103 21.70 20.30 -24.24
CA ASP A 103 21.86 19.06 -23.46
C ASP A 103 20.72 18.83 -22.45
N ALA A 104 19.91 19.85 -22.17
CA ALA A 104 18.76 19.75 -21.28
C ALA A 104 17.49 19.38 -22.06
N SER A 105 16.80 18.32 -21.60
CA SER A 105 15.56 17.83 -22.20
C SER A 105 14.48 18.92 -22.28
N GLY A 106 13.88 19.08 -23.47
CA GLY A 106 12.87 20.12 -23.75
C GLY A 106 13.38 21.55 -23.80
N VAL A 107 14.70 21.78 -23.75
CA VAL A 107 15.28 23.14 -23.77
C VAL A 107 16.04 23.37 -25.07
N TYR A 108 15.67 24.44 -25.75
CA TYR A 108 16.26 24.91 -27.00
C TYR A 108 16.79 26.32 -26.80
N GLU A 109 17.87 26.68 -27.49
CA GLU A 109 18.50 27.99 -27.33
C GLU A 109 18.81 28.63 -28.67
N ALA A 110 18.30 29.85 -28.88
CA ALA A 110 18.58 30.66 -30.06
C ALA A 110 19.35 31.92 -29.70
N SER A 111 20.25 32.35 -30.59
CA SER A 111 20.90 33.67 -30.50
C SER A 111 20.36 34.55 -31.62
N VAL A 112 19.67 35.64 -31.26
CA VAL A 112 18.92 36.48 -32.20
C VAL A 112 19.48 37.90 -32.17
N THR A 113 19.78 38.48 -33.33
CA THR A 113 20.18 39.89 -33.41
C THR A 113 19.07 40.69 -34.06
N PHE A 114 18.41 41.54 -33.28
CA PHE A 114 17.33 42.38 -33.79
C PHE A 114 17.91 43.60 -34.54
N PRO A 115 17.36 43.93 -35.73
CA PRO A 115 17.86 45.04 -36.54
C PRO A 115 17.52 46.41 -35.92
N LYS A 116 16.42 46.51 -35.16
CA LYS A 116 15.96 47.74 -34.50
C LYS A 116 15.34 47.45 -33.14
N ASP A 117 15.40 48.43 -32.24
CA ASP A 117 14.67 48.38 -30.97
C ASP A 117 13.17 48.55 -31.24
N GLY A 118 12.34 47.77 -30.55
CA GLY A 118 10.89 47.84 -30.69
C GLY A 118 10.18 46.55 -30.26
N THR A 119 8.88 46.52 -30.53
CA THR A 119 8.04 45.36 -30.26
C THR A 119 7.95 44.47 -31.51
N TYR A 120 8.21 43.18 -31.32
CA TYR A 120 8.10 42.13 -32.32
C TYR A 120 7.02 41.14 -31.90
N GLU A 121 6.15 40.75 -32.81
CA GLU A 121 5.27 39.60 -32.62
C GLU A 121 6.10 38.33 -32.89
N LEU A 122 6.09 37.40 -31.94
CA LEU A 122 6.79 36.13 -32.00
C LEU A 122 5.81 35.00 -32.32
N VAL A 123 6.12 34.30 -33.40
CA VAL A 123 5.48 33.04 -33.79
C VAL A 123 6.55 31.96 -33.81
N ALA A 124 6.29 30.83 -33.15
CA ALA A 124 7.18 29.69 -33.17
C ALA A 124 6.58 28.58 -34.04
N THR A 125 7.34 28.10 -35.02
CA THR A 125 7.01 26.89 -35.77
C THR A 125 7.75 25.72 -35.12
N VAL A 126 6.98 24.78 -34.56
CA VAL A 126 7.51 23.60 -33.88
C VAL A 126 7.21 22.38 -34.74
N THR A 127 8.26 21.63 -35.10
CA THR A 127 8.14 20.33 -35.76
C THR A 127 8.71 19.26 -34.83
N ALA A 128 7.84 18.43 -34.26
CA ALA A 128 8.25 17.35 -33.37
C ALA A 128 7.57 16.04 -33.78
N THR A 129 8.37 14.99 -33.96
CA THR A 129 7.90 13.71 -34.52
C THR A 129 7.30 13.94 -35.93
N ASP A 130 5.96 13.87 -36.07
CA ASP A 130 5.22 14.09 -37.32
C ASP A 130 4.19 15.24 -37.21
N VAL A 131 4.23 16.01 -36.10
CA VAL A 131 3.32 17.14 -35.86
C VAL A 131 4.08 18.44 -36.13
N VAL A 132 3.52 19.26 -37.01
CA VAL A 132 3.95 20.63 -37.25
C VAL A 132 2.88 21.56 -36.68
N ASP A 133 3.28 22.45 -35.78
CA ASP A 133 2.38 23.37 -35.11
C ASP A 133 2.94 24.80 -35.13
N LEU A 134 2.04 25.77 -35.22
CA LEU A 134 2.34 27.19 -35.30
C LEU A 134 1.81 27.88 -34.05
N ILE A 135 2.73 28.31 -33.18
CA ILE A 135 2.42 28.80 -31.85
C ILE A 135 2.62 30.32 -31.82
N ALA A 136 1.53 31.07 -31.68
CA ALA A 136 1.60 32.51 -31.47
C ALA A 136 2.00 32.83 -30.02
N VAL A 137 3.29 33.08 -29.78
CA VAL A 137 3.88 33.26 -28.44
C VAL A 137 3.54 34.63 -27.86
N GLY A 138 3.30 35.63 -28.72
CA GLY A 138 2.95 36.98 -28.34
C GLY A 138 4.10 37.96 -28.55
N ARG A 139 4.17 39.01 -27.73
CA ARG A 139 5.06 40.15 -27.99
C ARG A 139 6.40 40.04 -27.27
N VAL A 140 7.46 40.25 -28.02
CA VAL A 140 8.83 40.42 -27.52
C VAL A 140 9.25 41.87 -27.73
N GLU A 141 9.64 42.56 -26.67
CA GLU A 141 10.16 43.94 -26.80
C GLU A 141 11.67 43.98 -26.53
N THR A 142 12.36 44.72 -27.39
CA THR A 142 13.80 45.01 -27.34
C THR A 142 14.04 46.49 -27.04
N GLY A 143 15.20 46.81 -26.44
CA GLY A 143 15.58 48.19 -26.14
C GLY A 143 14.92 48.86 -24.94
N VAL A 144 14.01 48.18 -24.24
CA VAL A 144 13.41 48.66 -22.99
C VAL A 144 14.30 48.21 -21.83
N ALA A 145 14.91 49.17 -21.12
CA ALA A 145 15.65 48.88 -19.89
C ALA A 145 14.72 48.28 -18.84
N THR A 146 15.11 47.16 -18.22
CA THR A 146 14.40 46.56 -17.10
C THR A 146 14.37 47.52 -15.92
N VAL A 147 13.22 48.16 -15.69
CA VAL A 147 12.91 48.80 -14.41
C VAL A 147 12.01 47.84 -13.65
N GLU A 148 12.62 47.00 -12.81
CA GLU A 148 11.86 46.33 -11.78
C GLU A 148 11.48 47.39 -10.74
N THR A 149 10.21 47.79 -10.71
CA THR A 149 9.71 48.60 -9.60
C THR A 149 9.57 47.65 -8.43
N THR A 150 10.60 47.54 -7.59
CA THR A 150 10.44 46.93 -6.27
C THR A 150 9.43 47.80 -5.51
N ALA A 151 8.16 47.39 -5.55
CA ALA A 151 7.23 47.76 -4.50
C ALA A 151 7.75 47.05 -3.24
N GLU A 152 8.58 47.75 -2.46
CA GLU A 152 8.67 47.44 -1.04
C GLU A 152 7.22 47.45 -0.52
N PRO A 153 6.76 46.41 0.19
CA PRO A 153 5.47 46.49 0.84
C PRO A 153 5.54 47.66 1.81
N SER A 154 4.85 48.75 1.47
CA SER A 154 4.72 49.91 2.34
C SER A 154 4.07 49.41 3.63
N ARG A 155 4.87 49.19 4.66
CA ARG A 155 4.34 49.16 6.02
C ARG A 155 3.81 50.56 6.30
N SER A 156 2.51 50.74 6.10
CA SER A 156 1.80 51.90 6.63
C SER A 156 1.73 51.74 8.14
N THR A 157 2.81 52.03 8.85
CA THR A 157 2.69 52.41 10.26
C THR A 157 2.15 53.82 10.28
N GLY A 158 0.82 53.95 10.19
CA GLY A 158 0.15 55.19 10.53
C GLY A 158 0.49 55.61 11.97
N PRO A 159 0.37 56.90 12.33
CA PRO A 159 0.86 57.46 13.61
C PRO A 159 0.08 56.98 14.86
N TRP A 160 -0.68 55.90 14.74
CA TRP A 160 -1.58 55.35 15.75
C TRP A 160 -1.17 53.96 16.27
N GLY A 161 -0.09 53.36 15.76
CA GLY A 161 0.36 52.00 16.17
C GLY A 161 0.71 51.88 17.67
N TRP A 162 1.04 52.98 18.34
CA TRP A 162 1.27 53.01 19.79
C TRP A 162 -0.04 52.92 20.59
N LEU A 163 -1.18 53.31 20.02
CA LEU A 163 -2.49 53.28 20.67
C LEU A 163 -3.08 51.86 20.70
N GLU A 164 -2.85 51.05 19.66
CA GLU A 164 -3.22 49.63 19.67
C GLU A 164 -2.34 48.81 20.64
N ALA A 165 -1.04 49.10 20.69
CA ALA A 165 -0.14 48.50 21.67
C ALA A 165 -0.50 48.90 23.12
N ALA A 166 -0.90 50.14 23.37
CA ALA A 166 -1.33 50.61 24.69
C ALA A 166 -2.65 49.97 25.14
N LEU A 167 -3.61 49.77 24.23
CA LEU A 167 -4.86 49.05 24.51
C LEU A 167 -4.61 47.57 24.82
N PHE A 168 -3.67 46.92 24.14
CA PHE A 168 -3.33 45.52 24.39
C PHE A 168 -2.59 45.33 25.74
N VAL A 169 -1.66 46.22 26.09
CA VAL A 169 -0.97 46.21 27.40
C VAL A 169 -1.95 46.52 28.54
N GLY A 170 -2.91 47.43 28.33
CA GLY A 170 -3.97 47.72 29.28
C GLY A 170 -4.91 46.52 29.50
N MET A 171 -5.27 45.79 28.43
CA MET A 171 -6.13 44.61 28.52
C MET A 171 -5.43 43.44 29.23
N VAL A 172 -4.16 43.19 28.91
CA VAL A 172 -3.35 42.13 29.55
C VAL A 172 -3.05 42.47 31.02
N GLY A 173 -2.76 43.74 31.32
CA GLY A 173 -2.58 44.23 32.69
C GLY A 173 -3.86 44.16 33.53
N GLY A 174 -5.02 44.41 32.93
CA GLY A 174 -6.34 44.26 33.55
C GLY A 174 -6.69 42.80 33.88
N VAL A 175 -6.39 41.87 32.97
CA VAL A 175 -6.62 40.43 33.19
C VAL A 175 -5.66 39.89 34.27
N LEU A 176 -4.39 40.30 34.26
CA LEU A 176 -3.42 39.89 35.29
C LEU A 176 -3.73 40.47 36.67
N THR A 177 -4.25 41.69 36.77
CA THR A 177 -4.69 42.26 38.06
C THR A 177 -5.96 41.58 38.59
N VAL A 178 -6.89 41.19 37.72
CA VAL A 178 -8.08 40.38 38.12
C VAL A 178 -7.67 38.98 38.57
N LEU A 179 -6.70 38.35 37.90
CA LEU A 179 -6.19 37.02 38.27
C LEU A 179 -5.32 37.05 39.55
N TRP A 180 -4.56 38.13 39.78
CA TRP A 180 -3.78 38.32 41.01
C TRP A 180 -4.68 38.60 42.21
N ARG A 181 -5.77 39.37 42.02
CA ARG A 181 -6.74 39.69 43.09
C ARG A 181 -7.66 38.51 43.43
N ARG A 182 -7.80 37.51 42.54
CA ARG A 182 -8.59 36.28 42.77
C ARG A 182 -7.85 35.16 43.52
N ARG A 183 -6.59 35.33 43.92
CA ARG A 183 -5.85 34.32 44.71
C ARG A 183 -6.22 34.28 46.20
N ARG A 184 -7.32 34.91 46.61
CA ARG A 184 -7.79 34.89 48.00
C ARG A 184 -9.32 35.01 48.11
N SER A 185 -10.02 33.91 47.82
CA SER A 185 -11.24 33.44 48.50
C SER A 185 -12.02 32.53 47.56
N ARG A 186 -12.34 31.32 48.04
CA ARG A 186 -13.34 30.43 47.45
C ARG A 186 -14.71 31.01 47.79
N VAL A 187 -15.59 31.12 46.80
CA VAL A 187 -17.05 30.88 46.85
C VAL A 187 -17.72 31.56 45.63
N GLU A 188 -18.41 30.70 44.87
CA GLU A 188 -19.56 30.92 43.98
C GLU A 188 -19.48 31.47 42.54
N SER A 189 -20.22 30.72 41.73
CA SER A 189 -20.51 30.74 40.30
C SER A 189 -21.47 31.87 39.89
N ALA A 190 -21.67 32.01 38.56
CA ALA A 190 -22.74 32.76 37.87
C ALA A 190 -22.33 34.12 37.27
N ALA A 191 -21.44 34.12 36.26
CA ALA A 191 -21.33 35.24 35.31
C ALA A 191 -20.64 34.88 33.97
N MET A 192 -20.67 33.61 33.54
CA MET A 192 -20.04 33.17 32.27
C MET A 192 -20.98 32.29 31.43
N LEU A 193 -22.27 32.63 31.43
CA LEU A 193 -23.26 32.03 30.52
C LEU A 193 -23.99 33.10 29.70
N MET A 194 -23.30 34.20 29.40
CA MET A 194 -23.84 35.29 28.55
C MET A 194 -22.76 35.80 27.57
N CYS A 195 -22.06 34.89 26.88
CA CYS A 195 -21.25 35.21 25.69
C CYS A 195 -21.31 34.12 24.59
N ALA A 196 -22.22 33.14 24.72
CA ALA A 196 -22.40 32.06 23.73
C ALA A 196 -23.76 32.11 23.01
N MET A 197 -24.31 33.31 22.79
CA MET A 197 -25.48 33.52 21.94
C MET A 197 -25.18 34.58 20.88
N PHE A 198 -24.27 34.27 19.95
CA PHE A 198 -24.19 34.90 18.62
C PHE A 198 -23.47 33.97 17.61
N MET A 199 -23.87 32.70 17.57
CA MET A 199 -23.62 31.82 16.41
C MET A 199 -24.90 31.07 16.12
N SER A 200 -25.65 31.57 15.15
CA SER A 200 -26.83 30.93 14.59
C SER A 200 -26.40 29.66 13.84
N PRO A 201 -27.05 28.51 14.05
CA PRO A 201 -26.94 27.38 13.14
C PRO A 201 -27.71 27.70 11.85
N ARG A 202 -27.08 27.54 10.68
CA ARG A 202 -27.84 27.39 9.44
C ARG A 202 -28.31 25.95 9.36
N ASP A 203 -29.61 25.76 9.50
CA ASP A 203 -30.31 24.53 9.19
C ASP A 203 -30.05 24.15 7.72
N VAL A 204 -29.45 22.98 7.48
CA VAL A 204 -29.54 22.29 6.19
C VAL A 204 -30.56 21.17 6.36
N ARG A 205 -31.77 21.42 5.85
CA ARG A 205 -32.79 20.39 5.66
C ARG A 205 -32.29 19.41 4.60
N ALA A 206 -32.15 18.15 5.00
CA ALA A 206 -32.08 17.04 4.09
C ALA A 206 -33.44 16.88 3.40
N HIS A 207 -33.46 16.94 2.07
CA HIS A 207 -34.51 16.36 1.26
C HIS A 207 -33.94 15.10 0.62
N GLY A 208 -34.54 13.96 0.96
CA GLY A 208 -34.45 12.73 0.18
C GLY A 208 -35.46 12.78 -0.96
N GLY A 209 -35.03 12.29 -2.12
CA GLY A 209 -35.82 12.15 -3.33
C GLY A 209 -34.89 11.88 -4.49
N ASP A 210 -34.89 10.63 -4.96
CA ASP A 210 -34.17 10.19 -6.15
C ASP A 210 -34.57 11.03 -7.38
N ASP A 211 -33.58 11.54 -8.11
CA ASP A 211 -33.71 11.78 -9.54
C ASP A 211 -32.34 11.58 -10.21
N HIS A 212 -32.26 10.67 -11.17
CA HIS A 212 -31.07 10.41 -11.97
C HIS A 212 -31.12 11.30 -13.22
N GLY A 213 -30.53 12.49 -13.11
CA GLY A 213 -30.22 13.35 -14.26
C GLY A 213 -28.71 13.58 -14.34
N ASP A 214 -28.16 13.57 -15.56
CA ASP A 214 -26.80 14.02 -15.87
C ASP A 214 -26.67 15.51 -15.50
N GLU A 215 -26.29 15.81 -14.26
CA GLU A 215 -25.83 17.14 -13.89
C GLU A 215 -24.38 17.32 -14.35
N PRO A 216 -24.04 18.45 -15.01
CA PRO A 216 -22.66 18.73 -15.37
C PRO A 216 -21.80 18.80 -14.11
N HIS A 217 -20.66 18.09 -14.10
CA HIS A 217 -19.67 18.17 -13.03
C HIS A 217 -19.11 19.60 -12.92
N VAL A 218 -19.68 20.41 -12.02
CA VAL A 218 -19.25 21.79 -11.82
C VAL A 218 -17.89 21.81 -11.10
N ALA A 219 -16.93 22.53 -11.69
CA ALA A 219 -15.63 22.77 -11.09
C ALA A 219 -15.76 23.51 -9.74
N ALA A 220 -15.08 23.01 -8.71
CA ALA A 220 -15.00 23.68 -7.42
C ALA A 220 -14.06 24.91 -7.48
N PRO A 221 -14.27 25.96 -6.68
CA PRO A 221 -13.35 27.07 -6.61
C PRO A 221 -11.96 26.64 -6.12
N ALA A 222 -10.93 27.37 -6.56
CA ALA A 222 -9.55 27.16 -6.15
C ALA A 222 -9.35 27.32 -4.64
N LEU A 223 -8.49 26.49 -4.06
CA LEU A 223 -7.99 26.66 -2.70
C LEU A 223 -6.71 27.52 -2.74
N GLY A 224 -6.84 28.81 -2.43
CA GLY A 224 -5.70 29.73 -2.43
C GLY A 224 -5.44 30.40 -3.79
N GLY A 225 -4.33 31.15 -3.87
CA GLY A 225 -3.89 31.81 -5.10
C GLY A 225 -3.17 30.86 -6.07
N PRO A 226 -2.92 31.29 -7.32
CA PRO A 226 -2.18 30.50 -8.28
C PRO A 226 -0.74 30.26 -7.82
N ILE A 227 -0.27 29.03 -8.00
CA ILE A 227 1.10 28.60 -7.74
C ILE A 227 1.87 28.77 -9.04
N VAL A 228 2.76 29.77 -9.07
CA VAL A 228 3.62 30.03 -10.22
C VAL A 228 4.90 29.20 -10.07
N LEU A 229 5.13 28.27 -10.99
CA LEU A 229 6.33 27.45 -11.02
C LEU A 229 6.96 27.52 -12.42
N ALA A 230 8.18 28.06 -12.47
CA ALA A 230 8.92 28.22 -13.72
C ALA A 230 9.02 26.89 -14.49
N LYS A 231 8.91 26.94 -15.82
CA LYS A 231 8.90 25.76 -16.69
C LYS A 231 10.19 24.93 -16.56
N GLU A 232 11.34 25.58 -16.42
CA GLU A 232 12.63 24.92 -16.13
C GLU A 232 12.56 24.13 -14.82
N SER A 233 11.96 24.72 -13.78
CA SER A 233 11.81 24.06 -12.49
C SER A 233 10.84 22.88 -12.60
N GLN A 234 9.78 22.99 -13.39
CA GLN A 234 8.89 21.86 -13.66
C GLN A 234 9.66 20.69 -14.30
N PHE A 235 10.49 20.95 -15.31
CA PHE A 235 11.30 19.93 -15.97
C PHE A 235 12.31 19.30 -15.00
N LEU A 236 13.03 20.13 -14.24
CA LEU A 236 14.02 19.68 -13.25
C LEU A 236 13.39 18.81 -12.15
N LEU A 237 12.19 19.16 -11.70
CA LEU A 237 11.47 18.44 -10.65
C LEU A 237 10.65 17.25 -11.18
N GLY A 238 10.62 17.04 -12.51
CA GLY A 238 9.86 15.98 -13.14
C GLY A 238 8.35 16.11 -12.91
N ILE A 239 7.81 17.34 -12.97
CA ILE A 239 6.37 17.56 -12.84
C ILE A 239 5.69 17.09 -14.13
N LEU A 240 5.01 15.94 -14.07
CA LEU A 240 4.20 15.43 -15.17
C LEU A 240 2.71 15.60 -14.87
N THR A 241 1.92 15.73 -15.91
CA THR A 241 0.47 15.86 -15.83
C THR A 241 -0.24 14.72 -16.55
N GLU A 242 -1.52 14.55 -16.25
CA GLU A 242 -2.42 13.72 -17.03
C GLU A 242 -3.74 14.48 -17.20
N THR A 243 -4.34 14.35 -18.39
CA THR A 243 -5.65 14.96 -18.66
C THR A 243 -6.76 14.11 -18.06
N VAL A 244 -7.64 14.74 -17.29
CA VAL A 244 -8.82 14.14 -16.70
C VAL A 244 -9.83 13.84 -17.81
N ALA A 245 -10.21 12.57 -17.95
CA ALA A 245 -11.11 12.10 -19.00
C ALA A 245 -12.05 11.00 -18.47
N GLU A 246 -13.12 10.74 -19.21
CA GLU A 246 -13.99 9.61 -18.93
C GLU A 246 -13.29 8.29 -19.18
N ARG A 247 -13.28 7.43 -18.16
CA ARG A 247 -12.72 6.08 -18.23
C ARG A 247 -13.77 5.07 -17.81
N GLU A 248 -13.69 3.88 -18.38
CA GLU A 248 -14.42 2.74 -17.87
C GLU A 248 -13.72 2.24 -16.61
N LEU A 249 -14.35 2.46 -15.46
CA LEU A 249 -13.85 2.06 -14.16
C LEU A 249 -14.60 0.82 -13.71
N ARG A 250 -13.86 -0.14 -13.16
CA ARG A 250 -14.45 -1.26 -12.43
C ARG A 250 -14.18 -1.05 -10.95
N ASP A 251 -15.24 -0.80 -10.20
CA ASP A 251 -15.16 -0.64 -8.75
C ASP A 251 -14.34 -1.78 -8.13
N ARG A 252 -13.53 -1.45 -7.14
CA ARG A 252 -12.84 -2.45 -6.33
C ARG A 252 -13.11 -2.26 -4.85
N VAL A 253 -13.11 -3.38 -4.14
CA VAL A 253 -13.09 -3.43 -2.69
C VAL A 253 -11.66 -3.71 -2.28
N VAL A 254 -11.13 -2.86 -1.40
CA VAL A 254 -9.79 -3.03 -0.83
C VAL A 254 -9.93 -3.85 0.44
N ALA A 255 -9.22 -4.97 0.51
CA ALA A 255 -9.20 -5.85 1.66
C ALA A 255 -7.77 -6.14 2.08
N LEU A 256 -7.53 -6.29 3.38
CA LEU A 256 -6.26 -6.78 3.91
C LEU A 256 -6.32 -8.30 4.00
N GLY A 257 -5.25 -8.95 3.55
CA GLY A 257 -5.12 -10.39 3.57
C GLY A 257 -3.75 -10.90 3.98
N GLN A 258 -3.65 -12.22 4.05
CA GLN A 258 -2.42 -12.92 4.33
C GLN A 258 -2.23 -14.06 3.34
N VAL A 259 -1.00 -14.23 2.87
CA VAL A 259 -0.61 -15.36 2.03
C VAL A 259 -0.56 -16.62 2.90
N MET A 260 -1.27 -17.66 2.48
CA MET A 260 -1.41 -18.95 3.14
C MET A 260 -0.94 -20.06 2.20
N PRO A 261 -0.36 -21.15 2.73
CA PRO A 261 -0.16 -22.33 1.91
C PRO A 261 -1.53 -22.91 1.54
N ARG A 262 -1.65 -23.45 0.32
CA ARG A 262 -2.88 -24.10 -0.12
C ARG A 262 -3.14 -25.33 0.75
N SER A 263 -4.32 -25.45 1.37
CA SER A 263 -4.55 -26.43 2.44
C SER A 263 -4.45 -27.89 1.98
N ASP A 264 -4.82 -28.17 0.73
CA ASP A 264 -4.72 -29.50 0.09
C ASP A 264 -3.31 -29.82 -0.44
N ARG A 265 -2.38 -28.84 -0.43
CA ARG A 265 -0.96 -29.00 -0.80
C ARG A 265 -0.02 -28.61 0.33
N HIS A 266 -0.46 -28.80 1.56
CA HIS A 266 0.30 -28.52 2.77
C HIS A 266 0.20 -29.70 3.74
N ALA A 267 1.34 -30.13 4.26
CA ALA A 267 1.44 -31.22 5.20
C ALA A 267 2.31 -30.83 6.39
N ALA A 268 1.74 -30.95 7.59
CA ALA A 268 2.48 -30.94 8.84
C ALA A 268 2.74 -32.40 9.26
N LEU A 269 4.01 -32.74 9.46
CA LEU A 269 4.44 -34.10 9.82
C LEU A 269 4.70 -34.17 11.32
N PHE A 270 4.15 -35.21 11.95
CA PHE A 270 4.23 -35.48 13.38
C PHE A 270 4.82 -36.88 13.61
N ALA A 271 5.41 -37.13 14.77
CA ALA A 271 5.80 -38.49 15.13
C ALA A 271 4.56 -39.36 15.35
N SER A 272 4.54 -40.56 14.78
CA SER A 272 3.45 -41.52 15.02
C SER A 272 3.49 -42.14 16.42
N GLN A 273 4.68 -42.14 17.05
CA GLN A 273 4.91 -42.62 18.41
C GLN A 273 6.00 -41.77 19.09
N PRO A 274 6.00 -41.66 20.43
CA PRO A 274 7.08 -41.00 21.15
C PRO A 274 8.42 -41.69 20.90
N GLY A 275 9.46 -40.90 20.63
CA GLY A 275 10.73 -41.48 20.22
C GLY A 275 11.85 -40.46 20.04
N ARG A 276 13.05 -40.98 19.81
CA ARG A 276 14.23 -40.20 19.43
C ARG A 276 14.23 -40.04 17.91
N VAL A 277 14.34 -38.81 17.42
CA VAL A 277 14.35 -38.54 15.98
C VAL A 277 15.77 -38.59 15.44
N LEU A 278 16.02 -39.49 14.50
CA LEU A 278 17.30 -39.72 13.84
C LEU A 278 17.24 -39.26 12.37
N PRO A 279 18.38 -38.86 11.78
CA PRO A 279 18.44 -38.52 10.36
C PRO A 279 17.91 -39.64 9.46
N GLY A 280 17.27 -39.25 8.35
CA GLY A 280 16.88 -40.18 7.30
C GLY A 280 18.07 -40.78 6.55
N PRO A 281 17.81 -41.53 5.46
CA PRO A 281 18.86 -42.16 4.64
C PRO A 281 19.93 -41.21 4.09
N SER A 282 19.61 -39.91 3.98
CA SER A 282 20.54 -38.85 3.59
C SER A 282 21.62 -38.53 4.64
N GLY A 283 21.51 -39.07 5.87
CA GLY A 283 22.43 -38.80 6.98
C GLY A 283 22.27 -37.41 7.61
N ARG A 284 21.30 -36.61 7.16
CA ARG A 284 20.99 -35.27 7.71
C ARG A 284 19.48 -34.98 7.67
N PHE A 285 19.04 -34.01 8.45
CA PHE A 285 17.69 -33.45 8.30
C PHE A 285 17.60 -32.55 7.06
N PRO A 286 16.40 -32.43 6.47
CA PRO A 286 16.17 -31.49 5.39
C PRO A 286 16.31 -30.04 5.87
N TYR A 287 16.82 -29.17 5.00
CA TYR A 287 16.92 -27.73 5.27
C TYR A 287 15.70 -26.96 4.72
N LEU A 288 15.48 -25.75 5.24
CA LEU A 288 14.37 -24.88 4.79
C LEU A 288 14.51 -24.55 3.30
N GLY A 289 13.44 -24.75 2.54
CA GLY A 289 13.39 -24.59 1.08
C GLY A 289 13.91 -25.80 0.30
N GLU A 290 14.39 -26.86 0.95
CA GLU A 290 14.79 -28.09 0.26
C GLU A 290 13.61 -28.74 -0.45
N ARG A 291 13.78 -29.09 -1.72
CA ARG A 291 12.76 -29.81 -2.49
C ARG A 291 12.71 -31.27 -2.06
N VAL A 292 11.51 -31.77 -1.81
CA VAL A 292 11.26 -33.15 -1.41
C VAL A 292 10.19 -33.77 -2.29
N LYS A 293 10.31 -35.08 -2.51
CA LYS A 293 9.32 -35.87 -3.26
C LYS A 293 8.39 -36.62 -2.32
N ARG A 294 7.18 -36.93 -2.79
CA ARG A 294 6.26 -37.84 -2.12
C ARG A 294 6.96 -39.18 -1.86
N GLY A 295 6.89 -39.65 -0.62
CA GLY A 295 7.54 -40.88 -0.15
C GLY A 295 9.00 -40.72 0.27
N GLN A 296 9.61 -39.55 0.08
CA GLN A 296 10.98 -39.30 0.54
C GLN A 296 11.04 -39.28 2.07
N ILE A 297 11.91 -40.12 2.65
CA ILE A 297 12.11 -40.19 4.10
C ILE A 297 12.91 -38.97 4.56
N LEU A 298 12.31 -38.17 5.45
CA LEU A 298 12.90 -36.96 6.02
C LEU A 298 13.64 -37.26 7.33
N ALA A 299 13.09 -38.18 8.14
CA ALA A 299 13.65 -38.62 9.41
C ALA A 299 13.21 -40.05 9.74
N VAL A 300 13.88 -40.66 10.71
CA VAL A 300 13.49 -41.94 11.31
C VAL A 300 13.26 -41.71 12.80
N VAL A 301 12.11 -42.12 13.32
CA VAL A 301 11.80 -42.05 14.74
C VAL A 301 12.08 -43.42 15.36
N GLU A 302 13.09 -43.49 16.22
CA GLU A 302 13.35 -44.63 17.07
C GLU A 302 12.42 -44.54 18.28
N ALA A 303 11.43 -45.43 18.36
CA ALA A 303 10.47 -45.43 19.46
C ALA A 303 11.17 -45.50 20.80
N SER A 304 10.72 -44.73 21.78
CA SER A 304 11.22 -44.83 23.15
C SER A 304 10.16 -45.52 23.99
N LEU A 305 10.53 -46.65 24.60
CA LEU A 305 9.67 -47.36 25.53
C LEU A 305 9.80 -46.76 26.92
N SER A 306 8.68 -46.57 27.62
CA SER A 306 8.74 -46.12 29.01
C SER A 306 9.32 -47.22 29.91
N ALA A 307 9.83 -46.83 31.09
CA ALA A 307 10.30 -47.80 32.09
C ALA A 307 9.21 -48.79 32.50
N THR A 308 7.95 -48.33 32.53
CA THR A 308 6.76 -49.15 32.77
C THR A 308 6.51 -50.16 31.65
N ASP A 309 6.62 -49.75 30.39
CA ASP A 309 6.42 -50.65 29.25
C ASP A 309 7.52 -51.71 29.18
N LEU A 310 8.77 -51.32 29.44
CA LEU A 310 9.89 -52.25 29.55
C LEU A 310 9.70 -53.25 30.70
N ALA A 311 9.21 -52.81 31.85
CA ALA A 311 8.90 -53.69 32.98
C ALA A 311 7.75 -54.66 32.68
N GLN A 312 6.71 -54.20 31.98
CA GLN A 312 5.60 -55.04 31.55
C GLN A 312 6.03 -56.10 30.53
N LEU A 313 6.80 -55.70 29.51
CA LEU A 313 7.39 -56.63 28.53
C LEU A 313 8.29 -57.66 29.20
N GLY A 314 9.14 -57.22 30.14
CA GLY A 314 9.96 -58.12 30.95
C GLY A 314 9.13 -59.12 31.75
N SER A 315 8.03 -58.66 32.36
CA SER A 315 7.11 -59.52 33.13
C SER A 315 6.39 -60.53 32.24
N GLN A 316 5.95 -60.13 31.05
CA GLN A 316 5.31 -61.02 30.07
C GLN A 316 6.29 -62.10 29.60
N ARG A 317 7.54 -61.72 29.32
CA ARG A 317 8.60 -62.67 28.94
C ARG A 317 8.85 -63.70 30.03
N ILE A 318 9.00 -63.27 31.29
CA ILE A 318 9.19 -64.18 32.43
C ILE A 318 8.00 -65.16 32.54
N ARG A 319 6.77 -64.68 32.38
CA ARG A 319 5.58 -65.56 32.40
C ARG A 319 5.59 -66.58 31.27
N ALA A 320 5.96 -66.17 30.05
CA ALA A 320 6.07 -67.09 28.92
C ALA A 320 7.17 -68.14 29.14
N GLU A 321 8.33 -67.74 29.67
CA GLU A 321 9.42 -68.66 30.03
C GLU A 321 8.97 -69.67 31.10
N VAL A 322 8.30 -69.20 32.16
CA VAL A 322 7.74 -70.07 33.21
C VAL A 322 6.72 -71.04 32.61
N ARG A 323 5.86 -70.59 31.70
CA ARG A 323 4.87 -71.44 31.03
C ARG A 323 5.54 -72.55 30.22
N VAL A 324 6.59 -72.23 29.45
CA VAL A 324 7.37 -73.22 28.69
C VAL A 324 7.94 -74.28 29.63
N ALA A 325 8.48 -73.89 30.78
CA ALA A 325 9.02 -74.83 31.77
C ALA A 325 7.94 -75.75 32.37
N GLN A 326 6.74 -75.21 32.64
CA GLN A 326 5.61 -76.00 33.16
C GLN A 326 5.16 -77.07 32.16
N VAL A 327 4.90 -76.68 30.91
CA VAL A 327 4.41 -77.61 29.88
C VAL A 327 5.51 -78.57 29.41
N ASP A 328 6.79 -78.20 29.50
CA ASP A 328 7.89 -79.16 29.28
C ASP A 328 7.90 -80.23 30.37
N ALA A 329 7.71 -79.86 31.65
CA ALA A 329 7.62 -80.84 32.73
C ALA A 329 6.46 -81.83 32.51
N GLU A 330 5.30 -81.36 32.07
CA GLU A 330 4.13 -82.19 31.71
C GLU A 330 4.42 -83.09 30.50
N LEU A 331 5.11 -82.56 29.49
CA LEU A 331 5.57 -83.32 28.33
C LEU A 331 6.51 -84.46 28.75
N GLN A 332 7.51 -84.18 29.59
CA GLN A 332 8.43 -85.20 30.11
C GLN A 332 7.71 -86.24 30.98
N GLN A 333 6.71 -85.83 31.78
CA GLN A 333 5.89 -86.77 32.54
C GLN A 333 5.07 -87.68 31.62
N SER A 334 4.46 -87.12 30.58
CA SER A 334 3.67 -87.89 29.60
C SER A 334 4.55 -88.87 28.82
N LYS A 335 5.78 -88.48 28.45
CA LYS A 335 6.78 -89.37 27.84
C LYS A 335 7.11 -90.55 28.75
N ARG A 336 7.48 -90.28 30.02
CA ARG A 336 7.78 -91.33 31.00
C ARG A 336 6.59 -92.25 31.25
N ASN A 337 5.37 -91.71 31.28
CA ASN A 337 4.16 -92.52 31.44
C ASN A 337 3.94 -93.45 30.25
N LEU A 338 4.08 -92.94 29.02
CA LEU A 338 3.98 -93.77 27.82
C LEU A 338 5.05 -94.87 27.78
N GLU A 339 6.30 -94.55 28.12
CA GLU A 339 7.39 -95.52 28.22
C GLU A 339 7.08 -96.62 29.26
N ARG A 340 6.55 -96.22 30.42
CA ARG A 340 6.14 -97.15 31.49
C ARG A 340 4.98 -98.05 31.07
N VAL A 341 3.97 -97.53 30.38
CA VAL A 341 2.81 -98.33 29.96
C VAL A 341 3.19 -99.24 28.79
N ARG A 342 4.04 -98.79 27.85
CA ARG A 342 4.58 -99.61 26.77
C ARG A 342 5.47 -100.75 27.25
N SER A 343 6.25 -100.55 28.32
CA SER A 343 7.07 -101.65 28.88
C SER A 343 6.25 -102.76 29.54
N LEU A 344 4.95 -102.53 29.78
CA LEU A 344 3.99 -103.49 30.33
C LEU A 344 3.08 -104.09 29.23
N GLU A 345 3.46 -103.96 27.96
CA GLU A 345 2.70 -104.47 26.81
C GLU A 345 2.45 -105.99 26.94
N GLY A 346 1.18 -106.38 26.77
CA GLY A 346 0.70 -107.75 27.03
C GLY A 346 0.12 -107.98 28.43
N VAL A 347 0.35 -107.07 29.40
CA VAL A 347 -0.26 -107.07 30.74
C VAL A 347 -1.35 -105.99 30.87
N VAL A 348 -1.14 -104.84 30.23
CA VAL A 348 -2.11 -103.74 30.17
C VAL A 348 -2.97 -103.80 28.91
N ALA A 349 -4.17 -103.22 28.94
CA ALA A 349 -5.05 -103.16 27.79
C ALA A 349 -4.48 -102.21 26.71
N THR A 350 -4.63 -102.55 25.42
CA THR A 350 -4.20 -101.69 24.28
C THR A 350 -4.74 -100.27 24.37
N ARG A 351 -5.95 -100.11 24.93
CA ARG A 351 -6.58 -98.81 25.19
C ARG A 351 -5.73 -97.91 26.09
N GLU A 352 -5.07 -98.45 27.12
CA GLU A 352 -4.25 -97.65 28.03
C GLU A 352 -2.98 -97.12 27.34
N ILE A 353 -2.40 -97.89 26.42
CA ILE A 353 -1.28 -97.44 25.57
C ILE A 353 -1.76 -96.30 24.67
N GLN A 354 -2.91 -96.44 24.01
CA GLN A 354 -3.49 -95.40 23.16
C GLN A 354 -3.80 -94.11 23.94
N GLU A 355 -4.35 -94.22 25.15
CA GLU A 355 -4.61 -93.07 26.03
C GLU A 355 -3.30 -92.35 26.42
N ALA A 356 -2.22 -93.09 26.70
CA ALA A 356 -0.92 -92.51 26.98
C ALA A 356 -0.27 -91.84 25.74
N GLU A 357 -0.48 -92.39 24.54
CA GLU A 357 -0.03 -91.78 23.27
C GLU A 357 -0.74 -90.46 22.99
N VAL A 358 -2.07 -90.43 23.12
CA VAL A 358 -2.87 -89.20 22.97
C VAL A 358 -2.46 -88.17 24.02
N SER A 359 -2.24 -88.57 25.27
CA SER A 359 -1.76 -87.66 26.31
C SER A 359 -0.40 -87.05 25.98
N LEU A 360 0.52 -87.83 25.40
CA LEU A 360 1.81 -87.31 24.94
C LEU A 360 1.64 -86.29 23.80
N GLU A 361 0.76 -86.59 22.84
CA GLU A 361 0.49 -85.69 21.71
C GLU A 361 -0.11 -84.35 22.18
N VAL A 362 -1.06 -84.38 23.12
CA VAL A 362 -1.62 -83.17 23.75
C VAL A 362 -0.54 -82.36 24.47
N ALA A 363 0.30 -83.01 25.28
CA ALA A 363 1.38 -82.33 25.99
C ALA A 363 2.43 -81.73 25.03
N PHE A 364 2.71 -82.42 23.92
CA PHE A 364 3.61 -81.92 22.89
C PHE A 364 3.04 -80.70 22.15
N GLY A 365 1.75 -80.72 21.83
CA GLY A 365 1.04 -79.56 21.27
C GLY A 365 1.09 -78.35 22.19
N ALA A 366 0.83 -78.54 23.49
CA ALA A 366 0.91 -77.49 24.51
C ALA A 366 2.32 -76.90 24.62
N TYR A 367 3.35 -77.75 24.59
CA TYR A 367 4.75 -77.32 24.56
C TYR A 367 5.07 -76.48 23.33
N GLN A 368 4.68 -76.92 22.13
CA GLN A 368 4.91 -76.16 20.91
C GLN A 368 4.22 -74.79 20.94
N GLN A 369 3.00 -74.71 21.46
CA GLN A 369 2.28 -73.45 21.60
C GLN A 369 2.99 -72.49 22.55
N ALA A 370 3.43 -72.97 23.72
CA ALA A 370 4.13 -72.13 24.69
C ALA A 370 5.48 -71.63 24.16
N VAL A 371 6.21 -72.46 23.41
CA VAL A 371 7.47 -72.07 22.76
C VAL A 371 7.24 -70.98 21.71
N ARG A 372 6.21 -71.11 20.87
CA ARG A 372 5.86 -70.07 19.89
C ARG A 372 5.50 -68.74 20.56
N GLU A 373 4.71 -68.78 21.63
CA GLU A 373 4.35 -67.59 22.41
C GLU A 373 5.58 -66.89 23.00
N ARG A 374 6.51 -67.64 23.58
CA ARG A 374 7.79 -67.12 24.06
C ARG A 374 8.60 -66.48 22.94
N ASP A 375 8.66 -67.11 21.78
CA ASP A 375 9.47 -66.64 20.64
C ASP A 375 8.92 -65.34 20.03
N LEU A 376 7.61 -65.11 20.08
CA LEU A 376 7.00 -63.82 19.71
C LEU A 376 7.41 -62.68 20.66
N LEU A 377 7.75 -63.00 21.91
CA LEU A 377 8.19 -62.05 22.94
C LEU A 377 9.73 -62.00 23.06
N ALA A 378 10.45 -62.77 22.25
CA ALA A 378 11.91 -62.78 22.26
C ALA A 378 12.45 -61.45 21.72
N PRO A 379 13.54 -60.91 22.29
CA PRO A 379 14.12 -59.68 21.79
C PRO A 379 14.63 -59.90 20.36
N THR A 380 14.11 -59.14 19.40
CA THR A 380 14.70 -59.04 18.06
C THR A 380 16.16 -58.63 18.22
N ARG A 381 17.10 -59.37 17.61
CA ARG A 381 18.54 -59.07 17.66
C ARG A 381 18.76 -57.60 17.23
N GLY A 382 18.97 -56.71 18.20
CA GLY A 382 19.01 -55.26 17.97
C GLY A 382 18.45 -54.37 19.09
N GLY A 383 17.92 -54.91 20.19
CA GLY A 383 17.53 -54.05 21.32
C GLY A 383 16.21 -53.28 21.13
N GLY A 384 15.27 -53.83 20.35
CA GLY A 384 13.83 -53.70 20.61
C GLY A 384 13.15 -52.34 20.44
N LEU A 385 13.79 -51.31 19.89
CA LEU A 385 13.11 -50.05 19.57
C LEU A 385 12.64 -50.07 18.12
N SER A 386 11.32 -50.08 17.91
CA SER A 386 10.73 -50.00 16.56
C SER A 386 11.10 -48.66 15.91
N HIS A 387 11.63 -48.72 14.69
CA HIS A 387 11.95 -47.54 13.90
C HIS A 387 10.79 -47.20 12.96
N PHE A 388 10.39 -45.94 12.90
CA PHE A 388 9.34 -45.45 12.01
C PHE A 388 9.89 -44.40 11.05
N SER A 389 9.74 -44.63 9.75
CA SER A 389 10.16 -43.64 8.75
C SER A 389 9.11 -42.54 8.63
N LEU A 390 9.54 -41.30 8.82
CA LEU A 390 8.72 -40.12 8.58
C LEU A 390 8.98 -39.64 7.15
N ALA A 391 8.03 -39.92 6.25
CA ALA A 391 8.15 -39.61 4.83
C ALA A 391 7.23 -38.45 4.42
N SER A 392 7.65 -37.67 3.41
CA SER A 392 6.81 -36.61 2.85
C SER A 392 5.56 -37.20 2.19
N PRO A 393 4.34 -36.72 2.50
CA PRO A 393 3.12 -37.21 1.85
C PRO A 393 2.86 -36.60 0.46
N LEU A 394 3.59 -35.55 0.10
CA LEU A 394 3.43 -34.79 -1.15
C LEU A 394 4.78 -34.35 -1.73
N ASP A 395 4.77 -33.97 -3.02
CA ASP A 395 5.89 -33.27 -3.64
C ASP A 395 5.85 -31.80 -3.23
N GLY A 396 6.97 -31.22 -2.81
CA GLY A 396 6.98 -29.84 -2.35
C GLY A 396 8.33 -29.37 -1.83
N VAL A 397 8.31 -28.35 -0.97
CA VAL A 397 9.48 -27.81 -0.28
C VAL A 397 9.29 -27.89 1.22
N VAL A 398 10.39 -28.08 1.94
CA VAL A 398 10.42 -28.05 3.41
C VAL A 398 10.25 -26.61 3.87
N GLY A 399 9.09 -26.29 4.46
CA GLY A 399 8.74 -24.96 4.94
C GLY A 399 9.24 -24.66 6.35
N ASP A 400 9.27 -25.67 7.20
CA ASP A 400 9.66 -25.54 8.60
C ASP A 400 10.25 -26.87 9.11
N THR A 401 11.20 -26.76 10.04
CA THR A 401 11.86 -27.89 10.70
C THR A 401 11.96 -27.56 12.19
N ASP A 402 11.11 -28.16 13.01
CA ASP A 402 11.02 -27.94 14.45
C ASP A 402 11.50 -29.18 15.23
N VAL A 403 12.67 -29.68 14.85
CA VAL A 403 13.33 -30.81 15.53
C VAL A 403 14.83 -30.84 15.25
N SER A 404 15.60 -31.25 16.25
CA SER A 404 17.04 -31.47 16.15
C SER A 404 17.42 -32.96 16.09
N PRO A 405 18.52 -33.34 15.41
CA PRO A 405 18.96 -34.73 15.39
C PRO A 405 19.23 -35.27 16.81
N GLY A 406 18.65 -36.43 17.12
CA GLY A 406 18.77 -37.08 18.41
C GLY A 406 17.81 -36.54 19.49
N GLU A 407 16.94 -35.58 19.16
CA GLU A 407 15.94 -35.02 20.05
C GLU A 407 14.82 -36.03 20.37
N GLN A 408 14.30 -35.98 21.59
CA GLN A 408 13.18 -36.79 22.05
C GLN A 408 11.86 -36.03 21.80
N VAL A 409 10.92 -36.66 21.11
CA VAL A 409 9.64 -36.04 20.74
C VAL A 409 8.45 -36.92 21.13
N ASP A 410 7.29 -36.29 21.25
CA ASP A 410 5.98 -36.95 21.39
C ASP A 410 5.16 -36.82 20.09
N THR A 411 3.91 -37.30 20.11
CA THR A 411 3.01 -37.33 18.94
C THR A 411 2.25 -36.02 18.69
N SER A 412 2.32 -35.05 19.61
CA SER A 412 1.63 -33.77 19.51
C SER A 412 2.48 -32.69 18.84
N ARG A 413 3.81 -32.85 18.86
CA ARG A 413 4.73 -31.90 18.27
C ARG A 413 4.88 -32.08 16.76
N ARG A 414 4.71 -30.98 16.03
CA ARG A 414 5.00 -30.89 14.59
C ARG A 414 6.52 -30.90 14.39
N LEU A 415 7.01 -31.78 13.54
CA LEU A 415 8.45 -31.94 13.28
C LEU A 415 8.88 -31.24 11.99
N PHE A 416 8.09 -31.41 10.92
CA PHE A 416 8.37 -30.83 9.62
C PHE A 416 7.09 -30.26 9.01
N VAL A 417 7.24 -29.22 8.20
CA VAL A 417 6.19 -28.74 7.30
C VAL A 417 6.68 -28.91 5.87
N VAL A 418 5.87 -29.51 5.02
CA VAL A 418 6.11 -29.59 3.58
C VAL A 418 4.91 -29.03 2.85
N PHE A 419 5.13 -28.16 1.88
CA PHE A 419 4.06 -27.62 1.05
C PHE A 419 4.52 -27.40 -0.40
N ASP A 420 3.57 -27.37 -1.33
CA ASP A 420 3.82 -26.98 -2.72
C ASP A 420 3.77 -25.44 -2.85
N PRO A 421 4.88 -24.76 -3.19
CA PRO A 421 4.90 -23.31 -3.29
C PRO A 421 4.31 -22.77 -4.61
N ALA A 422 4.03 -23.63 -5.59
CA ALA A 422 3.64 -23.22 -6.94
C ALA A 422 2.28 -22.52 -7.01
N VAL A 423 1.40 -22.75 -6.04
CA VAL A 423 0.10 -22.08 -5.90
C VAL A 423 -0.12 -21.77 -4.43
N VAL A 424 -0.46 -20.53 -4.13
CA VAL A 424 -0.75 -20.07 -2.76
C VAL A 424 -2.19 -19.59 -2.67
N TRP A 425 -2.71 -19.57 -1.45
CA TRP A 425 -3.95 -18.88 -1.14
C TRP A 425 -3.65 -17.52 -0.54
N VAL A 426 -4.53 -16.55 -0.80
CA VAL A 426 -4.53 -15.27 -0.10
C VAL A 426 -5.87 -15.15 0.60
N GLU A 427 -5.86 -15.22 1.93
CA GLU A 427 -7.05 -15.06 2.76
C GLU A 427 -7.22 -13.58 3.07
N ALA A 428 -8.20 -12.94 2.46
CA ALA A 428 -8.54 -11.53 2.66
C ALA A 428 -9.75 -11.38 3.58
N ARG A 429 -9.76 -10.36 4.43
CA ARG A 429 -10.91 -10.00 5.27
C ARG A 429 -11.75 -8.93 4.58
N VAL A 430 -12.99 -9.26 4.26
CA VAL A 430 -13.95 -8.39 3.57
C VAL A 430 -15.07 -8.00 4.54
N TYR A 431 -15.40 -6.71 4.60
CA TYR A 431 -16.51 -6.22 5.43
C TYR A 431 -17.87 -6.69 4.93
N GLU A 432 -18.81 -6.92 5.85
CA GLU A 432 -20.17 -7.35 5.51
C GLU A 432 -20.88 -6.41 4.52
N ALA A 433 -20.61 -5.11 4.59
CA ALA A 433 -21.21 -4.08 3.73
C ALA A 433 -20.81 -4.22 2.25
N ASP A 434 -19.67 -4.86 1.96
CA ASP A 434 -19.16 -5.03 0.61
C ASP A 434 -19.49 -6.41 0.00
N LEU A 435 -20.10 -7.32 0.76
CA LEU A 435 -20.36 -8.70 0.33
C LEU A 435 -21.17 -8.79 -0.96
N GLY A 436 -22.29 -8.07 -1.02
CA GLY A 436 -23.16 -8.09 -2.20
C GLY A 436 -22.49 -7.54 -3.47
N ARG A 437 -21.39 -6.80 -3.34
CA ARG A 437 -20.62 -6.25 -4.45
C ARG A 437 -19.56 -7.23 -4.97
N ILE A 438 -19.05 -8.12 -4.11
CA ILE A 438 -17.97 -9.07 -4.44
C ILE A 438 -18.45 -10.48 -4.82
N GLU A 439 -19.64 -10.89 -4.38
CA GLU A 439 -20.16 -12.26 -4.63
C GLU A 439 -20.23 -12.64 -6.12
N ARG A 440 -20.35 -11.65 -6.99
CA ARG A 440 -20.53 -11.83 -8.44
C ARG A 440 -19.23 -11.70 -9.25
N THR A 441 -18.11 -11.51 -8.57
CA THR A 441 -16.83 -11.12 -9.19
C THR A 441 -15.72 -12.05 -8.72
N GLY A 442 -15.05 -12.68 -9.69
CA GLY A 442 -14.05 -13.70 -9.43
C GLY A 442 -12.61 -13.22 -9.42
N ASP A 443 -12.31 -11.97 -9.76
CA ASP A 443 -10.93 -11.52 -9.98
C ASP A 443 -10.45 -10.58 -8.88
N ALA A 444 -9.20 -10.77 -8.44
CA ALA A 444 -8.51 -9.87 -7.53
C ALA A 444 -7.10 -9.56 -8.03
N ARG A 445 -6.62 -8.37 -7.69
CA ARG A 445 -5.20 -7.99 -7.82
C ARG A 445 -4.60 -7.94 -6.42
N ILE A 446 -3.51 -8.67 -6.21
CA ILE A 446 -2.83 -8.80 -4.94
C ILE A 446 -1.49 -8.08 -5.04
N SER A 447 -1.17 -7.27 -4.04
CA SER A 447 0.15 -6.68 -3.85
C SER A 447 0.68 -7.04 -2.47
N VAL A 448 2.01 -7.19 -2.35
CA VAL A 448 2.70 -7.43 -1.09
C VAL A 448 3.82 -6.41 -0.96
N GLU A 449 4.07 -5.94 0.26
CA GLU A 449 5.08 -4.91 0.54
C GLU A 449 6.49 -5.33 0.10
N ALA A 450 6.80 -6.64 0.20
CA ALA A 450 8.09 -7.19 -0.20
C ALA A 450 8.44 -6.95 -1.69
N TYR A 451 7.46 -6.62 -2.53
CA TYR A 451 7.65 -6.35 -3.95
C TYR A 451 6.86 -5.10 -4.40
N GLU A 452 7.39 -3.92 -4.08
CA GLU A 452 6.81 -2.64 -4.51
C GLU A 452 6.56 -2.60 -6.02
N GLY A 453 5.39 -2.12 -6.42
CA GLY A 453 4.96 -2.04 -7.82
C GLY A 453 4.61 -3.37 -8.50
N ALA A 454 4.91 -4.52 -7.89
CA ALA A 454 4.49 -5.81 -8.41
C ALA A 454 3.05 -6.13 -8.02
N SER A 455 2.30 -6.69 -8.96
CA SER A 455 0.94 -7.16 -8.70
C SER A 455 0.75 -8.58 -9.21
N PHE A 456 0.01 -9.38 -8.45
CA PHE A 456 -0.29 -10.77 -8.72
C PHE A 456 -1.79 -10.90 -8.97
N SER A 457 -2.17 -11.67 -10.00
CA SER A 457 -3.58 -11.93 -10.29
C SER A 457 -4.04 -13.13 -9.47
N GLY A 458 -5.15 -12.96 -8.76
CA GLY A 458 -5.80 -14.03 -8.02
C GLY A 458 -7.25 -14.21 -8.46
N SER A 459 -7.73 -15.44 -8.31
CA SER A 459 -9.12 -15.81 -8.57
C SER A 459 -9.83 -16.19 -7.27
N LEU A 460 -11.07 -15.75 -7.09
CA LEU A 460 -11.88 -16.06 -5.91
C LEU A 460 -12.14 -17.57 -5.89
N PHE A 461 -11.54 -18.24 -4.92
CA PHE A 461 -11.69 -19.67 -4.71
C PHE A 461 -12.88 -19.97 -3.80
N ALA A 462 -13.01 -19.21 -2.71
CA ALA A 462 -14.11 -19.39 -1.76
C ALA A 462 -14.42 -18.09 -1.02
N LEU A 463 -15.69 -17.89 -0.68
CA LEU A 463 -16.15 -16.88 0.25
C LEU A 463 -16.74 -17.59 1.47
N ALA A 464 -16.21 -17.32 2.66
CA ALA A 464 -16.67 -17.98 3.87
C ALA A 464 -18.11 -17.53 4.21
N PRO A 465 -19.01 -18.47 4.56
CA PRO A 465 -20.41 -18.13 4.85
C PRO A 465 -20.61 -17.51 6.25
N LEU A 466 -19.60 -17.57 7.12
CA LEU A 466 -19.65 -17.02 8.46
C LEU A 466 -18.99 -15.64 8.50
N VAL A 467 -19.71 -14.67 9.06
CA VAL A 467 -19.18 -13.35 9.41
C VAL A 467 -18.67 -13.40 10.86
N ASP A 468 -17.46 -12.91 11.08
CA ASP A 468 -16.94 -12.67 12.43
C ASP A 468 -17.65 -11.45 13.05
N PRO A 469 -18.41 -11.61 14.15
CA PRO A 469 -19.18 -10.52 14.73
C PRO A 469 -18.31 -9.45 15.41
N ALA A 470 -17.07 -9.76 15.79
CA ALA A 470 -16.16 -8.81 16.42
C ALA A 470 -15.56 -7.84 15.40
N THR A 471 -15.21 -8.34 14.21
CA THR A 471 -14.62 -7.52 13.14
C THR A 471 -15.61 -7.11 12.06
N ARG A 472 -16.82 -7.71 12.04
CA ARG A 472 -17.82 -7.57 10.96
C ARG A 472 -17.26 -7.88 9.58
N THR A 473 -16.40 -8.87 9.52
CA THR A 473 -15.77 -9.32 8.27
C THR A 473 -16.02 -10.80 8.02
N THR A 474 -15.99 -11.19 6.75
CA THR A 474 -15.85 -12.59 6.34
C THR A 474 -14.52 -12.80 5.61
N LYS A 475 -14.13 -14.06 5.47
CA LYS A 475 -12.91 -14.48 4.77
C LYS A 475 -13.22 -14.72 3.29
N ALA A 476 -12.53 -14.02 2.40
CA ALA A 476 -12.48 -14.34 0.99
C ALA A 476 -11.11 -14.96 0.67
N VAL A 477 -11.12 -16.17 0.12
CA VAL A 477 -9.91 -16.91 -0.24
C VAL A 477 -9.68 -16.79 -1.73
N PHE A 478 -8.51 -16.27 -2.11
CA PHE A 478 -8.10 -16.14 -3.50
C PHE A 478 -6.98 -17.13 -3.82
N GLU A 479 -7.11 -17.85 -4.93
CA GLU A 479 -6.05 -18.68 -5.48
C GLU A 479 -5.13 -17.86 -6.38
N VAL A 480 -3.83 -17.90 -6.10
CA VAL A 480 -2.82 -17.12 -6.80
C VAL A 480 -1.71 -18.04 -7.32
N PRO A 481 -1.50 -18.13 -8.64
CA PRO A 481 -0.35 -18.81 -9.22
C PRO A 481 0.97 -18.18 -8.75
N ASN A 482 1.93 -19.00 -8.34
CA ASN A 482 3.20 -18.58 -7.77
C ASN A 482 4.39 -19.40 -8.34
N PRO A 483 4.57 -19.44 -9.67
CA PRO A 483 5.59 -20.28 -10.31
C PRO A 483 7.02 -19.94 -9.86
N ASP A 484 7.28 -18.67 -9.57
CA ASP A 484 8.59 -18.16 -9.15
C ASP A 484 8.83 -18.28 -7.64
N GLY A 485 7.84 -18.75 -6.86
CA GLY A 485 7.95 -18.85 -5.40
C GLY A 485 8.10 -17.50 -4.68
N ARG A 486 7.68 -16.40 -5.33
CA ARG A 486 7.80 -15.03 -4.80
C ARG A 486 6.87 -14.80 -3.63
N LEU A 487 5.61 -15.23 -3.75
CA LEU A 487 4.65 -15.15 -2.66
C LEU A 487 4.97 -16.23 -1.63
N ARG A 488 5.38 -15.81 -0.43
CA ARG A 488 5.70 -16.73 0.66
C ARG A 488 4.56 -16.73 1.68
N PRO A 489 4.12 -17.92 2.15
CA PRO A 489 3.18 -18.00 3.26
C PRO A 489 3.61 -17.15 4.46
N GLY A 490 2.65 -16.46 5.07
CA GLY A 490 2.85 -15.53 6.17
C GLY A 490 2.92 -14.06 5.76
N MET A 491 3.22 -13.74 4.49
CA MET A 491 3.23 -12.35 4.00
C MET A 491 1.86 -11.69 4.12
N PHE A 492 1.83 -10.43 4.55
CA PHE A 492 0.63 -9.59 4.44
C PHE A 492 0.47 -9.11 3.00
N ALA A 493 -0.78 -9.02 2.57
CA ALA A 493 -1.13 -8.61 1.22
C ALA A 493 -2.28 -7.62 1.23
N GLU A 494 -2.22 -6.64 0.34
CA GLU A 494 -3.39 -5.84 -0.03
C GLU A 494 -4.08 -6.53 -1.21
N VAL A 495 -5.40 -6.67 -1.11
CA VAL A 495 -6.22 -7.37 -2.10
C VAL A 495 -7.26 -6.41 -2.66
N LEU A 496 -7.10 -6.08 -3.93
CA LEU A 496 -8.01 -5.26 -4.71
C LEU A 496 -8.98 -6.17 -5.46
N ILE A 497 -10.10 -6.46 -4.81
CA ILE A 497 -11.16 -7.36 -5.29
C ILE A 497 -12.03 -6.60 -6.28
N ALA A 498 -12.23 -7.11 -7.49
CA ALA A 498 -13.20 -6.53 -8.42
C ALA A 498 -14.59 -6.53 -7.78
N ALA A 499 -15.36 -5.48 -8.00
CA ALA A 499 -16.68 -5.30 -7.43
C ALA A 499 -17.61 -4.66 -8.46
N GLY A 500 -18.86 -5.11 -8.52
CA GLY A 500 -19.87 -4.53 -9.41
C GLY A 500 -19.57 -4.62 -10.92
N GLN A 501 -20.34 -3.85 -11.69
CA GLN A 501 -20.20 -3.76 -13.15
C GLN A 501 -19.28 -2.59 -13.54
N PRO A 502 -18.56 -2.69 -14.67
CA PRO A 502 -17.83 -1.56 -15.23
C PRO A 502 -18.79 -0.38 -15.48
N ARG A 503 -18.34 0.83 -15.14
CA ARG A 503 -19.09 2.08 -15.35
C ARG A 503 -18.18 3.14 -15.93
N ARG A 504 -18.68 3.93 -16.88
CA ARG A 504 -17.94 5.10 -17.36
C ARG A 504 -18.11 6.24 -16.39
N ALA A 505 -17.02 6.88 -15.99
CA ALA A 505 -17.02 8.05 -15.14
C ALA A 505 -15.78 8.90 -15.41
N LEU A 506 -15.88 10.19 -15.11
CA LEU A 506 -14.71 11.06 -15.06
C LEU A 506 -13.72 10.49 -14.03
N ALA A 507 -12.45 10.36 -14.41
CA ALA A 507 -11.47 9.64 -13.61
C ALA A 507 -10.19 10.46 -13.39
N VAL A 508 -9.67 10.39 -12.18
CA VAL A 508 -8.40 11.01 -11.78
C VAL A 508 -7.42 9.93 -11.30
N PRO A 509 -6.14 9.95 -11.73
CA PRO A 509 -5.13 9.01 -11.23
C PRO A 509 -4.96 9.11 -9.72
N ASP A 510 -4.77 7.99 -9.03
CA ASP A 510 -4.45 7.96 -7.60
C ASP A 510 -3.18 8.77 -7.29
N ALA A 511 -2.20 8.77 -8.20
CA ALA A 511 -0.95 9.51 -8.08
C ALA A 511 -1.12 11.04 -8.06
N ALA A 512 -2.26 11.58 -8.53
CA ALA A 512 -2.54 13.01 -8.51
C ALA A 512 -3.13 13.50 -7.19
N LEU A 513 -3.58 12.59 -6.32
CA LEU A 513 -4.28 12.92 -5.09
C LEU A 513 -3.31 13.24 -3.96
N VAL A 514 -3.56 14.35 -3.26
CA VAL A 514 -2.84 14.75 -2.05
C VAL A 514 -3.82 14.93 -0.93
N ASN A 515 -3.46 14.42 0.25
CA ASN A 515 -4.18 14.74 1.47
C ASN A 515 -3.64 16.04 2.09
N LEU A 516 -4.47 17.07 2.13
CA LEU A 516 -4.19 18.36 2.76
C LEU A 516 -5.26 18.64 3.83
N ASP A 517 -4.84 18.66 5.10
CA ASP A 517 -5.70 18.91 6.26
C ASP A 517 -6.98 18.03 6.32
N GLY A 518 -6.84 16.76 5.91
CA GLY A 518 -7.93 15.78 5.88
C GLY A 518 -8.80 15.82 4.62
N LYS A 519 -8.51 16.73 3.69
CA LYS A 519 -9.21 16.86 2.41
C LYS A 519 -8.38 16.28 1.26
N GLN A 520 -9.06 15.70 0.28
CA GLN A 520 -8.44 15.23 -0.95
C GLN A 520 -8.37 16.41 -1.93
N VAL A 521 -7.16 16.74 -2.37
CA VAL A 521 -6.88 17.85 -3.28
C VAL A 521 -5.99 17.40 -4.44
N VAL A 522 -6.06 18.14 -5.54
CA VAL A 522 -5.25 17.95 -6.75
C VAL A 522 -4.67 19.29 -7.20
N PHE A 523 -3.52 19.25 -7.88
CA PHE A 523 -2.93 20.42 -8.53
C PHE A 523 -3.28 20.40 -10.02
N ILE A 524 -4.02 21.41 -10.48
CA ILE A 524 -4.44 21.55 -11.87
C ILE A 524 -3.47 22.51 -12.57
N HIS A 525 -2.92 22.09 -13.69
CA HIS A 525 -2.02 22.87 -14.53
C HIS A 525 -2.82 23.74 -15.50
N THR A 526 -3.05 24.98 -15.11
CA THR A 526 -3.95 25.92 -15.81
C THR A 526 -3.26 26.73 -16.90
N GLY A 527 -1.93 26.81 -16.87
CA GLY A 527 -1.11 27.44 -17.92
C GLY A 527 0.35 27.04 -17.79
N PRO A 528 1.22 27.46 -18.73
CA PRO A 528 2.57 26.90 -18.86
C PRO A 528 3.42 26.95 -17.58
N GLU A 529 3.26 27.98 -16.77
CA GLU A 529 3.94 28.14 -15.47
C GLU A 529 2.97 28.25 -14.28
N GLU A 530 1.69 27.89 -14.45
CA GLU A 530 0.64 28.16 -13.45
C GLU A 530 -0.10 26.89 -13.02
N PHE A 531 -0.20 26.69 -11.71
CA PHE A 531 -0.97 25.62 -11.09
C PHE A 531 -1.99 26.16 -10.09
N VAL A 532 -3.10 25.46 -9.96
CA VAL A 532 -4.16 25.79 -9.01
C VAL A 532 -4.49 24.57 -8.17
N LEU A 533 -4.56 24.75 -6.86
CA LEU A 533 -4.99 23.70 -5.94
C LEU A 533 -6.52 23.61 -5.92
N ARG A 534 -7.08 22.41 -6.05
CA ARG A 534 -8.53 22.21 -6.00
C ARG A 534 -8.92 21.01 -5.15
N GLU A 535 -9.94 21.19 -4.32
CA GLU A 535 -10.58 20.09 -3.57
C GLU A 535 -11.42 19.23 -4.50
N VAL A 536 -11.35 17.91 -4.31
CA VAL A 536 -12.08 16.94 -5.14
C VAL A 536 -12.93 16.03 -4.28
N ALA A 537 -14.16 15.79 -4.73
CA ALA A 537 -15.02 14.77 -4.16
C ALA A 537 -14.86 13.49 -4.98
N LEU A 538 -14.41 12.42 -4.35
CA LEU A 538 -14.12 11.15 -5.00
C LEU A 538 -15.24 10.12 -4.78
N GLY A 539 -15.38 9.21 -5.75
CA GLY A 539 -16.26 8.06 -5.72
C GLY A 539 -15.49 6.77 -5.46
N SER A 540 -15.85 5.71 -6.17
CA SER A 540 -15.12 4.44 -6.10
C SER A 540 -13.78 4.50 -6.82
N ARG A 541 -12.86 3.64 -6.39
CA ARG A 541 -11.53 3.44 -6.96
C ARG A 541 -11.50 2.11 -7.71
N ASP A 542 -10.79 2.05 -8.83
CA ASP A 542 -10.56 0.80 -9.59
C ASP A 542 -9.19 0.16 -9.33
N GLY A 543 -8.41 0.77 -8.44
CA GLY A 543 -7.02 0.45 -8.10
C GLY A 543 -6.03 1.50 -8.59
N THR A 544 -6.21 2.03 -9.80
CA THR A 544 -5.27 3.00 -10.42
C THR A 544 -5.87 4.40 -10.51
N TYR A 545 -7.19 4.47 -10.72
CA TYR A 545 -7.96 5.68 -10.86
C TYR A 545 -9.07 5.75 -9.81
N TRP A 546 -9.44 6.98 -9.47
CA TRP A 546 -10.63 7.30 -8.70
C TRP A 546 -11.67 7.93 -9.61
N ALA A 547 -12.92 7.52 -9.45
CA ALA A 547 -14.03 8.25 -10.04
C ALA A 547 -14.15 9.63 -9.38
N VAL A 548 -14.29 10.67 -10.18
CA VAL A 548 -14.55 12.02 -9.71
C VAL A 548 -16.06 12.21 -9.60
N ARG A 549 -16.53 12.70 -8.45
CA ARG A 549 -17.93 13.12 -8.25
C ARG A 549 -18.09 14.63 -8.43
N ALA A 550 -17.13 15.41 -7.93
CA ALA A 550 -17.11 16.86 -8.07
C ALA A 550 -15.67 17.41 -7.96
N GLY A 551 -15.49 18.64 -8.43
CA GLY A 551 -14.22 19.37 -8.34
C GLY A 551 -13.43 19.43 -9.63
N LEU A 552 -13.41 18.35 -10.43
CA LEU A 552 -12.72 18.34 -11.73
C LEU A 552 -13.69 18.33 -12.90
N SER A 553 -13.25 18.87 -14.02
CA SER A 553 -13.91 18.81 -15.32
C SER A 553 -13.10 17.96 -16.30
N ALA A 554 -13.75 17.43 -17.34
CA ALA A 554 -13.04 16.79 -18.44
C ALA A 554 -12.11 17.80 -19.12
N GLY A 555 -10.88 17.39 -19.40
CA GLY A 555 -9.83 18.26 -19.94
C GLY A 555 -8.95 18.93 -18.89
N ASP A 556 -9.31 18.90 -17.60
CA ASP A 556 -8.42 19.41 -16.54
C ASP A 556 -7.11 18.59 -16.55
N ARG A 557 -5.97 19.28 -16.61
CA ARG A 557 -4.64 18.63 -16.54
C ARG A 557 -4.19 18.58 -15.09
N VAL A 558 -4.14 17.41 -14.49
CA VAL A 558 -3.73 17.25 -13.08
C VAL A 558 -2.28 16.79 -12.99
N ALA A 559 -1.52 17.31 -12.03
CA ALA A 559 -0.16 16.86 -11.77
C ALA A 559 -0.18 15.43 -11.18
N THR A 560 0.50 14.48 -11.82
CA THR A 560 0.62 13.08 -11.40
C THR A 560 2.00 12.75 -10.86
N GLN A 561 3.00 13.58 -11.15
CA GLN A 561 4.36 13.47 -10.65
C GLN A 561 4.83 14.81 -10.10
N GLY A 562 5.71 14.77 -9.09
CA GLY A 562 6.25 15.99 -8.47
C GLY A 562 5.26 16.74 -7.58
N VAL A 563 4.17 16.08 -7.19
CA VAL A 563 3.06 16.67 -6.44
C VAL A 563 3.47 17.11 -5.02
N HIS A 564 4.46 16.44 -4.42
CA HIS A 564 5.03 16.83 -3.13
C HIS A 564 5.81 18.15 -3.20
N GLN A 565 6.49 18.41 -4.32
CA GLN A 565 7.23 19.64 -4.57
C GLN A 565 6.25 20.79 -4.76
N LEU A 566 5.18 20.58 -5.54
CA LEU A 566 4.08 21.56 -5.70
C LEU A 566 3.43 21.92 -4.37
N ARG A 567 3.16 20.92 -3.51
CA ARG A 567 2.65 21.13 -2.16
C ARG A 567 3.60 21.95 -1.28
N SER A 568 4.91 21.76 -1.44
CA SER A 568 5.90 22.52 -0.66
C SER A 568 5.98 23.98 -1.13
N ALA A 569 5.79 24.23 -2.42
CA ALA A 569 5.73 25.57 -3.00
C ALA A 569 4.42 26.32 -2.71
N SER A 570 3.35 25.61 -2.33
CA SER A 570 2.04 26.21 -2.02
C SER A 570 1.88 26.66 -0.56
N ARG A 571 2.91 26.50 0.28
CA ARG A 571 2.95 26.99 1.67
C ARG A 571 3.84 28.22 1.77
#